data_AF-A0A220S9K0-F1
#
_entry.id   AF-A0A220S9K0-F1
#
_cell.length_a   1.000
_cell.length_b   1.000
_cell.length_c   1.000
_cell.angle_alpha   90.00
_cell.angle_beta   90.00
_cell.angle_gamma   90.00
#
_symmetry.space_group_name_H-M   'P 1'
#
loop_
_entity.id
_entity.type
_entity.pdbx_description
1 polymer ?
#
loop_
_entity_poly.entity_id
_entity_poly.type
_entity_poly.pdbx_seq_one_letter_code
_entity_poly.pdbx_strand_id
1 'polypeptide(L)'
;MIIFIFYSSFSFGQNHFELKSGSNQYDAAITVADCDGEKCSGNGTVELRDKKTSRVVQTLNSDDLYFYLNKDQQPSVNVIQLYNEQSPLIFNDFNFDGSEDIAVRNGNESSYGGPSYDVYVYNSTKKQFVISDELTSLAFENLGMFQTDSKRKRIITFSKSGCCWHITTEYRIIPKKGLDKVFELEEDAMGGGDFVKVTRREKIKNKWIIKTKKYPIKEYYKE
;
A
#
# COMPACT_ATOMS: atom_id res chain seq x y z
N MET A 1 -58.51 10.08 -15.10
CA MET A 1 -57.45 9.09 -15.42
C MET A 1 -56.25 9.45 -14.56
N ILE A 2 -56.05 8.75 -13.44
CA ILE A 2 -54.97 9.03 -12.49
C ILE A 2 -53.76 8.22 -12.94
N ILE A 3 -52.69 8.91 -13.35
CA ILE A 3 -51.42 8.30 -13.73
C ILE A 3 -50.63 8.06 -12.45
N PHE A 4 -50.48 6.80 -12.05
CA PHE A 4 -49.54 6.39 -11.01
C PHE A 4 -48.14 6.27 -11.62
N ILE A 5 -47.23 7.16 -11.22
CA ILE A 5 -45.81 7.06 -11.54
C ILE A 5 -45.18 6.13 -10.50
N PHE A 6 -44.82 4.92 -10.91
CA PHE A 6 -44.00 4.01 -10.12
C PHE A 6 -42.55 4.50 -10.17
N TYR A 7 -42.06 5.06 -9.07
CA TYR A 7 -40.63 5.25 -8.86
C TYR A 7 -40.01 3.88 -8.53
N SER A 8 -39.46 3.22 -9.55
CA SER A 8 -38.58 2.08 -9.35
C SER A 8 -37.31 2.57 -8.65
N SER A 9 -37.19 2.28 -7.36
CA SER A 9 -35.92 2.43 -6.65
C SER A 9 -35.00 1.33 -7.13
N PHE A 10 -34.02 1.65 -7.99
CA PHE A 10 -32.91 0.74 -8.28
C PHE A 10 -32.07 0.63 -7.01
N SER A 11 -32.29 -0.42 -6.23
CA SER A 11 -31.39 -0.81 -5.16
C SER A 11 -30.16 -1.46 -5.80
N PHE A 12 -29.11 -0.68 -6.04
CA PHE A 12 -27.80 -1.26 -6.35
C PHE A 12 -27.32 -1.99 -5.09
N GLY A 13 -27.27 -3.32 -5.14
CA GLY A 13 -26.70 -4.12 -4.07
C GLY A 13 -25.20 -3.87 -4.01
N GLN A 14 -24.70 -3.41 -2.86
CA GLN A 14 -23.26 -3.31 -2.62
C GLN A 14 -22.68 -4.72 -2.43
N ASN A 15 -21.47 -4.94 -2.94
CA ASN A 15 -20.76 -6.20 -2.76
C ASN A 15 -20.08 -6.22 -1.40
N HIS A 16 -20.11 -7.36 -0.71
CA HIS A 16 -19.64 -7.47 0.68
C HIS A 16 -18.72 -8.68 0.87
N PHE A 17 -17.56 -8.45 1.49
CA PHE A 17 -16.53 -9.46 1.70
C PHE A 17 -16.04 -9.44 3.14
N GLU A 18 -16.04 -10.60 3.79
CA GLU A 18 -15.52 -10.78 5.14
C GLU A 18 -14.10 -11.34 5.09
N LEU A 19 -13.17 -10.65 5.74
CA LEU A 19 -11.75 -10.95 5.83
C LEU A 19 -11.38 -11.25 7.27
N LYS A 20 -11.28 -12.54 7.60
CA LYS A 20 -10.91 -13.03 8.94
C LYS A 20 -9.42 -13.33 9.10
N SER A 21 -8.65 -13.23 8.01
CA SER A 21 -7.21 -13.41 7.98
C SER A 21 -6.51 -12.06 7.73
N GLY A 22 -5.19 -12.03 7.91
CA GLY A 22 -4.36 -10.84 7.66
C GLY A 22 -3.96 -10.08 8.92
N SER A 23 -4.89 -9.88 9.86
CA SER A 23 -4.59 -9.29 11.17
C SER A 23 -4.74 -10.33 12.29
N ASN A 24 -3.94 -10.19 13.35
CA ASN A 24 -4.13 -10.96 14.59
C ASN A 24 -5.12 -10.30 15.57
N GLN A 25 -5.50 -9.05 15.32
CA GLN A 25 -6.30 -8.22 16.22
C GLN A 25 -7.68 -7.89 15.65
N TYR A 26 -7.80 -7.78 14.33
CA TYR A 26 -9.00 -7.30 13.65
C TYR A 26 -9.50 -8.28 12.61
N ASP A 27 -10.81 -8.52 12.59
CA ASP A 27 -11.51 -8.95 11.39
C ASP A 27 -11.87 -7.70 10.59
N ALA A 28 -11.87 -7.80 9.27
CA ALA A 28 -12.25 -6.69 8.39
C ALA A 28 -13.42 -7.11 7.49
N ALA A 29 -14.30 -6.18 7.20
CA ALA A 29 -15.35 -6.36 6.21
C ALA A 29 -15.27 -5.24 5.17
N ILE A 30 -15.15 -5.61 3.90
CA ILE A 30 -15.14 -4.69 2.77
C ILE A 30 -16.53 -4.64 2.17
N THR A 31 -17.06 -3.43 2.01
CA THR A 31 -18.26 -3.19 1.21
C THR A 31 -17.91 -2.26 0.05
N VAL A 32 -18.19 -2.64 -1.19
CA VAL A 32 -17.79 -1.91 -2.39
C VAL A 32 -18.95 -1.78 -3.38
N ALA A 33 -19.00 -0.64 -4.08
CA ALA A 33 -20.10 -0.29 -4.97
C ALA A 33 -20.32 -1.31 -6.10
N ASP A 34 -19.25 -1.74 -6.78
CA ASP A 34 -19.37 -2.54 -7.99
C ASP A 34 -18.33 -3.65 -8.09
N CYS A 35 -18.73 -4.77 -8.71
CA CYS A 35 -17.86 -5.86 -9.10
C CYS A 35 -18.28 -6.36 -10.48
N ASP A 36 -17.37 -6.22 -11.46
CA ASP A 36 -17.51 -6.75 -12.81
C ASP A 36 -16.59 -7.97 -12.98
N GLY A 37 -17.18 -9.16 -12.92
CA GLY A 37 -16.45 -10.42 -12.83
C GLY A 37 -15.59 -10.48 -11.57
N GLU A 38 -14.29 -10.69 -11.73
CA GLU A 38 -13.34 -10.76 -10.61
C GLU A 38 -12.84 -9.38 -10.16
N LYS A 39 -13.15 -8.30 -10.89
CA LYS A 39 -12.67 -6.94 -10.56
C LYS A 39 -13.73 -6.20 -9.75
N CYS A 40 -13.37 -5.71 -8.58
CA CYS A 40 -14.22 -4.86 -7.76
C CYS A 40 -13.64 -3.44 -7.67
N SER A 41 -14.50 -2.42 -7.81
CA SER A 41 -14.05 -1.02 -7.72
C SER A 41 -15.13 0.00 -7.32
N GLY A 42 -14.69 1.22 -6.99
CA GLY A 42 -15.53 2.38 -6.68
C GLY A 42 -15.72 2.62 -5.19
N ASN A 43 -16.67 3.51 -4.85
CA ASN A 43 -16.92 3.92 -3.46
C ASN A 43 -17.16 2.70 -2.57
N GLY A 44 -16.58 2.73 -1.38
CA GLY A 44 -16.71 1.63 -0.45
C GLY A 44 -16.26 1.96 0.95
N THR A 45 -16.43 0.96 1.82
CA THR A 45 -16.08 1.04 3.23
C THR A 45 -15.31 -0.19 3.67
N VAL A 46 -14.46 0.00 4.66
CA VAL A 46 -13.73 -1.06 5.36
C VAL A 46 -14.10 -0.96 6.84
N GLU A 47 -14.91 -1.89 7.32
CA GLU A 47 -15.25 -1.99 8.73
C GLU A 47 -14.24 -2.89 9.45
N LEU A 48 -13.65 -2.39 10.52
CA LEU A 48 -12.74 -3.14 11.39
C LEU A 48 -13.46 -3.56 12.66
N ARG A 49 -13.40 -4.84 12.98
CA ARG A 49 -13.98 -5.43 14.20
C ARG A 49 -12.88 -6.06 15.04
N ASP A 50 -12.88 -5.79 16.33
CA ASP A 50 -11.96 -6.46 17.26
C ASP A 50 -12.25 -7.97 17.27
N LYS A 51 -11.26 -8.82 17.00
CA LYS A 51 -11.45 -10.28 16.88
C LYS A 51 -11.97 -10.95 18.14
N LYS A 52 -11.65 -10.41 19.32
CA LYS A 52 -11.99 -11.02 20.60
C LYS A 52 -13.42 -10.73 21.01
N THR A 53 -13.88 -9.52 20.73
CA THR A 53 -15.17 -9.00 21.20
C THR A 53 -16.19 -8.86 20.09
N SER A 54 -15.77 -8.98 18.82
CA SER A 54 -16.56 -8.72 17.61
C SER A 54 -17.17 -7.32 17.54
N ARG A 55 -16.70 -6.38 18.38
CA ARG A 55 -17.17 -5.00 18.37
C ARG A 55 -16.54 -4.26 17.21
N VAL A 56 -17.35 -3.47 16.51
CA VAL A 56 -16.85 -2.51 15.51
C VAL A 56 -15.94 -1.50 16.20
N VAL A 57 -14.71 -1.43 15.72
CA VAL A 57 -13.68 -0.49 16.17
C VAL A 57 -13.78 0.79 15.37
N GLN A 58 -13.85 0.68 14.04
CA GLN A 58 -13.89 1.83 13.14
C GLN A 58 -14.36 1.40 11.75
N THR A 59 -15.01 2.30 11.03
CA THR A 59 -15.30 2.15 9.60
C THR A 59 -14.50 3.21 8.84
N LEU A 60 -13.68 2.76 7.89
CA LEU A 60 -12.89 3.60 7.00
C LEU A 60 -13.63 3.73 5.66
N ASN A 61 -13.62 4.92 5.07
CA ASN A 61 -14.26 5.15 3.77
C ASN A 61 -13.17 5.30 2.70
N SER A 62 -13.48 4.86 1.49
CA SER A 62 -12.68 5.12 0.30
C SER A 62 -13.59 5.46 -0.86
N ASP A 63 -13.23 6.48 -1.63
CA ASP A 63 -13.98 6.88 -2.82
C ASP A 63 -13.73 5.94 -4.01
N ASP A 64 -12.61 5.21 -4.02
CA ASP A 64 -12.27 4.26 -5.06
C ASP A 64 -11.52 3.05 -4.47
N LEU A 65 -12.24 2.15 -3.79
CA LEU A 65 -11.66 0.83 -3.54
C LEU A 65 -11.33 0.18 -4.89
N TYR A 66 -10.26 -0.59 -4.96
CA TYR A 66 -9.90 -1.31 -6.18
C TYR A 66 -9.20 -2.62 -5.85
N PHE A 67 -9.73 -3.75 -6.28
CA PHE A 67 -9.09 -5.06 -6.09
C PHE A 67 -9.64 -6.12 -7.02
N TYR A 68 -8.95 -7.25 -7.06
CA TYR A 68 -9.41 -8.46 -7.75
C TYR A 68 -9.75 -9.54 -6.72
N LEU A 69 -10.74 -10.35 -7.05
CA LEU A 69 -11.10 -11.56 -6.33
C LEU A 69 -10.21 -12.71 -6.78
N ASN A 70 -9.85 -13.57 -5.84
CA ASN A 70 -9.14 -14.81 -6.13
C ASN A 70 -10.12 -15.90 -6.60
N LYS A 71 -9.59 -17.12 -6.83
CA LYS A 71 -10.39 -18.28 -7.28
C LYS A 71 -11.50 -18.68 -6.31
N ASP A 72 -11.35 -18.34 -5.03
CA ASP A 72 -12.36 -18.57 -3.98
C ASP A 72 -13.36 -17.41 -3.86
N GLN A 73 -13.36 -16.49 -4.84
CA GLN A 73 -14.21 -15.30 -4.88
C GLN A 73 -14.00 -14.36 -3.69
N GLN A 74 -12.77 -14.29 -3.17
CA GLN A 74 -12.40 -13.46 -2.02
C GLN A 74 -11.26 -12.49 -2.37
N PRO A 75 -11.25 -11.28 -1.79
CA PRO A 75 -10.09 -10.40 -1.90
C PRO A 75 -8.88 -11.01 -1.16
N SER A 76 -7.68 -10.75 -1.68
CA SER A 76 -6.45 -11.06 -0.94
C SER A 76 -6.20 -10.07 0.20
N VAL A 77 -5.29 -10.43 1.09
CA VAL A 77 -4.86 -9.58 2.22
C VAL A 77 -3.36 -9.72 2.43
N ASN A 78 -2.69 -8.61 2.76
CA ASN A 78 -1.24 -8.54 3.04
C ASN A 78 -0.30 -9.00 1.91
N VAL A 79 -0.76 -9.06 0.67
CA VAL A 79 0.11 -9.33 -0.49
C VAL A 79 0.68 -8.00 -0.99
N ILE A 80 2.02 -7.93 -1.10
CA ILE A 80 2.73 -6.78 -1.68
C ILE A 80 3.75 -7.32 -2.69
N GLN A 81 3.33 -7.48 -3.94
CA GLN A 81 4.19 -7.88 -5.04
C GLN A 81 4.33 -6.72 -6.02
N LEU A 82 5.54 -6.15 -6.11
CA LEU A 82 5.81 -4.90 -6.82
C LEU A 82 5.26 -4.86 -8.26
N TYR A 83 5.37 -5.97 -8.99
CA TYR A 83 4.93 -6.08 -10.39
C TYR A 83 3.75 -7.03 -10.60
N ASN A 84 3.04 -7.37 -9.52
CA ASN A 84 1.89 -8.26 -9.59
C ASN A 84 0.83 -7.78 -8.59
N GLU A 85 0.33 -8.67 -7.75
CA GLU A 85 -0.77 -8.35 -6.85
C GLU A 85 -0.32 -7.49 -5.66
N GLN A 86 -1.09 -6.44 -5.39
CA GLN A 86 -1.06 -5.75 -4.11
C GLN A 86 -2.49 -5.72 -3.54
N SER A 87 -2.65 -6.28 -2.34
CA SER A 87 -3.96 -6.52 -1.73
C SER A 87 -4.72 -5.22 -1.45
N PRO A 88 -6.07 -5.25 -1.41
CA PRO A 88 -6.87 -4.12 -0.98
C PRO A 88 -6.58 -3.66 0.44
N LEU A 89 -6.28 -4.60 1.36
CA LEU A 89 -5.93 -4.30 2.74
C LEU A 89 -4.55 -4.87 3.08
N ILE A 90 -3.74 -4.04 3.74
CA ILE A 90 -2.44 -4.41 4.28
C ILE A 90 -2.41 -4.04 5.76
N PHE A 91 -2.27 -5.04 6.62
CA PHE A 91 -2.07 -4.90 8.05
C PHE A 91 -0.60 -5.09 8.39
N ASN A 92 -0.02 -4.11 9.10
CA ASN A 92 1.35 -4.21 9.61
C ASN A 92 1.62 -3.11 10.65
N ASP A 93 2.70 -3.19 11.40
CA ASP A 93 3.20 -2.09 12.22
C ASP A 93 4.05 -1.17 11.33
N PHE A 94 3.43 -0.18 10.68
CA PHE A 94 4.12 0.72 9.75
C PHE A 94 4.98 1.73 10.49
N ASN A 95 4.53 2.16 11.67
CA ASN A 95 5.22 3.19 12.45
C ASN A 95 6.29 2.63 13.44
N PHE A 96 6.38 1.31 13.56
CA PHE A 96 7.26 0.55 14.44
C PHE A 96 7.04 0.81 15.95
N ASP A 97 5.80 1.12 16.35
CA ASP A 97 5.40 1.37 17.74
C ASP A 97 4.85 0.13 18.48
N GLY A 98 4.68 -0.98 17.76
CA GLY A 98 4.16 -2.26 18.27
C GLY A 98 2.65 -2.42 18.15
N SER A 99 1.93 -1.40 17.69
CA SER A 99 0.53 -1.48 17.31
C SER A 99 0.42 -1.86 15.84
N GLU A 100 -0.68 -2.52 15.47
CA GLU A 100 -0.94 -2.83 14.07
C GLU A 100 -1.68 -1.65 13.42
N ASP A 101 -1.19 -1.23 12.26
CA ASP A 101 -1.71 -0.20 11.39
C ASP A 101 -2.40 -0.84 10.17
N ILE A 102 -3.08 -0.04 9.34
CA ILE A 102 -3.77 -0.53 8.14
C ILE A 102 -3.57 0.41 6.95
N ALA A 103 -3.25 -0.14 5.78
CA ALA A 103 -3.33 0.55 4.51
C ALA A 103 -4.52 0.03 3.72
N VAL A 104 -5.32 0.95 3.19
CA VAL A 104 -6.51 0.68 2.38
C VAL A 104 -6.25 1.16 0.96
N ARG A 105 -6.30 0.25 -0.01
CA ARG A 105 -6.13 0.61 -1.42
C ARG A 105 -7.27 1.53 -1.85
N ASN A 106 -6.91 2.71 -2.34
CA ASN A 106 -7.84 3.77 -2.72
C ASN A 106 -7.76 4.11 -4.22
N GLY A 107 -7.42 3.11 -5.04
CA GLY A 107 -7.46 3.21 -6.48
C GLY A 107 -6.15 2.78 -7.12
N ASN A 108 -5.85 3.39 -8.26
CA ASN A 108 -4.67 3.16 -9.09
C ASN A 108 -3.99 4.47 -9.47
N GLU A 109 -3.87 5.39 -8.51
CA GLU A 109 -3.36 6.73 -8.77
C GLU A 109 -1.85 6.88 -8.52
N SER A 110 -1.17 5.81 -8.08
CA SER A 110 0.27 5.87 -7.88
C SER A 110 1.03 5.86 -9.22
N SER A 111 2.37 5.96 -9.15
CA SER A 111 3.23 5.95 -10.33
C SER A 111 2.87 4.86 -11.34
N TYR A 112 2.79 5.26 -12.62
CA TYR A 112 2.42 4.39 -13.75
C TYR A 112 1.01 3.77 -13.67
N GLY A 113 0.07 4.43 -12.97
CA GLY A 113 -1.26 3.87 -12.75
C GLY A 113 -1.23 2.67 -11.79
N GLY A 114 -0.21 2.63 -10.92
CA GLY A 114 -0.05 1.59 -9.91
C GLY A 114 -1.01 1.80 -8.73
N PRO A 115 -1.13 0.80 -7.84
CA PRO A 115 -2.08 0.85 -6.73
C PRO A 115 -1.74 1.98 -5.75
N SER A 116 -2.71 2.82 -5.39
CA SER A 116 -2.57 3.87 -4.38
C SER A 116 -3.23 3.45 -3.06
N TYR A 117 -2.79 4.04 -1.94
CA TYR A 117 -3.28 3.65 -0.61
C TYR A 117 -3.46 4.85 0.31
N ASP A 118 -4.55 4.83 1.09
CA ASP A 118 -4.65 5.59 2.32
C ASP A 118 -4.06 4.76 3.46
N VAL A 119 -3.05 5.31 4.14
CA VAL A 119 -2.36 4.64 5.24
C VAL A 119 -2.82 5.21 6.57
N TYR A 120 -3.41 4.37 7.41
CA TYR A 120 -3.90 4.73 8.73
C TYR A 120 -3.08 4.10 9.83
N VAL A 121 -2.60 4.92 10.75
CA VAL A 121 -1.82 4.52 11.91
C VAL A 121 -2.71 4.45 13.14
N TYR A 122 -2.59 3.42 13.96
CA TYR A 122 -3.35 3.30 15.19
C TYR A 122 -2.86 4.31 16.23
N ASN A 123 -3.75 5.21 16.66
CA ASN A 123 -3.45 6.17 17.71
C ASN A 123 -3.97 5.64 19.06
N SER A 124 -3.07 5.13 19.89
CA SER A 124 -3.42 4.53 21.20
C SER A 124 -4.12 5.49 22.18
N THR A 125 -3.84 6.80 22.10
CA THR A 125 -4.50 7.81 22.95
C THR A 125 -5.93 8.06 22.52
N LYS A 126 -6.17 8.18 21.21
CA LYS A 126 -7.51 8.38 20.64
C LYS A 126 -8.30 7.07 20.49
N LYS A 127 -7.61 5.92 20.59
CA LYS A 127 -8.12 4.57 20.35
C LYS A 127 -8.77 4.41 18.97
N GLN A 128 -8.16 5.02 17.96
CA GLN A 128 -8.68 5.04 16.59
C GLN A 128 -7.55 5.03 15.57
N PHE A 129 -7.84 4.54 14.37
CA PHE A 129 -6.97 4.66 13.20
C PHE A 129 -7.04 6.08 12.64
N VAL A 130 -5.89 6.71 12.45
CA VAL A 130 -5.75 8.08 11.95
C VAL A 130 -4.90 8.06 10.70
N ILE A 131 -5.36 8.74 9.64
CA ILE A 131 -4.62 8.84 8.40
C ILE A 131 -3.23 9.47 8.63
N SER A 132 -2.22 8.93 7.97
CA SER A 132 -0.85 9.42 7.99
C SER A 132 -0.49 9.97 6.62
N ASP A 133 -0.62 11.28 6.44
CA ASP A 133 -0.32 11.95 5.17
C ASP A 133 1.05 11.56 4.61
N GLU A 134 2.06 11.49 5.48
CA GLU A 134 3.43 11.15 5.09
C GLU A 134 3.57 9.71 4.56
N LEU A 135 2.87 8.74 5.16
CA LEU A 135 2.89 7.34 4.70
C LEU A 135 1.99 7.15 3.46
N THR A 136 0.84 7.81 3.42
CA THR A 136 -0.04 7.88 2.24
C THR A 136 0.72 8.43 1.04
N SER A 137 1.46 9.53 1.21
CA SER A 137 2.30 10.11 0.15
C SER A 137 3.36 9.13 -0.35
N LEU A 138 3.99 8.33 0.53
CA LEU A 138 4.93 7.31 0.07
C LEU A 138 4.25 6.26 -0.83
N ALA A 139 3.05 5.80 -0.47
CA ALA A 139 2.32 4.82 -1.27
C ALA A 139 1.77 5.41 -2.58
N PHE A 140 1.51 6.72 -2.62
CA PHE A 140 1.05 7.44 -3.80
C PHE A 140 2.19 7.78 -4.78
N GLU A 141 3.32 8.27 -4.28
CA GLU A 141 4.39 8.80 -5.14
C GLU A 141 5.29 7.70 -5.73
N ASN A 142 5.24 6.48 -5.17
CA ASN A 142 6.09 5.36 -5.58
C ASN A 142 5.28 4.32 -6.36
N LEU A 143 5.82 3.11 -6.57
CA LEU A 143 5.16 2.00 -7.27
C LEU A 143 4.15 1.26 -6.38
N GLY A 144 3.30 2.03 -5.70
CA GLY A 144 2.30 1.56 -4.76
C GLY A 144 2.83 1.28 -3.36
N MET A 145 2.28 0.26 -2.71
CA MET A 145 2.52 0.00 -1.29
C MET A 145 3.99 -0.26 -1.00
N PHE A 146 4.50 0.43 0.01
CA PHE A 146 5.86 0.23 0.51
C PHE A 146 6.01 -1.07 1.29
N GLN A 147 7.23 -1.58 1.40
CA GLN A 147 7.57 -2.70 2.27
C GLN A 147 8.07 -2.21 3.63
N THR A 148 8.01 -3.07 4.64
CA THR A 148 8.60 -2.80 5.96
C THR A 148 9.65 -3.84 6.34
N ASP A 149 10.73 -3.36 6.97
CA ASP A 149 11.71 -4.19 7.66
C ASP A 149 11.59 -3.89 9.16
N SER A 150 10.88 -4.75 9.88
CA SER A 150 10.63 -4.59 11.31
C SER A 150 11.90 -4.73 12.16
N LYS A 151 12.88 -5.52 11.72
CA LYS A 151 14.15 -5.71 12.43
C LYS A 151 14.99 -4.44 12.41
N ARG A 152 15.09 -3.80 11.24
CA ARG A 152 15.83 -2.54 11.07
C ARG A 152 14.98 -1.30 11.35
N LYS A 153 13.67 -1.44 11.47
CA LYS A 153 12.67 -0.37 11.51
C LYS A 153 12.81 0.55 10.29
N ARG A 154 12.61 -0.03 9.10
CA ARG A 154 12.69 0.68 7.82
C ARG A 154 11.41 0.55 7.02
N ILE A 155 11.00 1.64 6.41
CA ILE A 155 10.07 1.64 5.29
C ILE A 155 10.89 1.64 4.00
N ILE A 156 10.50 0.82 3.03
CA ILE A 156 11.22 0.61 1.78
C ILE A 156 10.26 0.91 0.62
N THR A 157 10.59 1.92 -0.18
CA THR A 157 9.82 2.28 -1.37
C THR A 157 10.59 1.95 -2.64
N PHE A 158 9.85 1.71 -3.72
CA PHE A 158 10.39 1.42 -5.03
C PHE A 158 9.84 2.43 -6.04
N SER A 159 10.72 3.04 -6.80
CA SER A 159 10.37 3.97 -7.87
C SER A 159 11.13 3.61 -9.14
N LYS A 160 10.60 4.01 -10.29
CA LYS A 160 11.25 3.75 -11.58
C LYS A 160 10.99 4.85 -12.59
N SER A 161 11.77 4.83 -13.67
CA SER A 161 11.54 5.61 -14.87
C SER A 161 11.79 4.72 -16.08
N GLY A 162 10.73 4.46 -16.85
CA GLY A 162 10.78 3.53 -17.97
C GLY A 162 11.12 2.09 -17.55
N CYS A 163 11.90 1.39 -18.38
CA CYS A 163 12.32 0.00 -18.16
C CYS A 163 13.56 -0.16 -17.28
N CYS A 164 14.38 0.88 -17.22
CA CYS A 164 15.81 0.70 -17.11
C CYS A 164 16.46 1.59 -16.04
N TRP A 165 15.66 2.46 -15.42
CA TRP A 165 16.05 3.20 -14.22
C TRP A 165 15.15 2.79 -13.06
N HIS A 166 15.77 2.30 -11.99
CA HIS A 166 15.09 1.90 -10.76
C HIS A 166 15.76 2.56 -9.56
N ILE A 167 14.97 2.90 -8.54
CA ILE A 167 15.48 3.35 -7.26
C ILE A 167 14.72 2.67 -6.11
N THR A 168 15.48 2.09 -5.20
CA THR A 168 14.99 1.65 -3.89
C THR A 168 15.37 2.71 -2.85
N THR A 169 14.41 3.19 -2.07
CA THR A 169 14.66 4.16 -1.01
C THR A 169 14.25 3.58 0.33
N GLU A 170 15.09 3.73 1.36
CA GLU A 170 14.70 3.39 2.72
C GLU A 170 14.61 4.62 3.62
N TYR A 171 13.57 4.61 4.45
CA TYR A 171 13.29 5.61 5.47
C TYR A 171 13.33 4.97 6.85
N ARG A 172 13.86 5.70 7.84
CA ARG A 172 13.61 5.42 9.25
C ARG A 172 12.52 6.34 9.76
N ILE A 173 11.75 5.88 10.73
CA ILE A 173 10.78 6.72 11.42
C ILE A 173 11.46 7.33 12.64
N ILE A 174 11.38 8.64 12.77
CA ILE A 174 11.83 9.37 13.95
C ILE A 174 10.58 9.82 14.72
N PRO A 175 10.34 9.28 15.93
CA PRO A 175 9.18 9.64 16.72
C PRO A 175 9.02 11.16 16.84
N LYS A 176 7.82 11.66 16.56
CA LYS A 176 7.44 13.09 16.59
C LYS A 176 8.19 13.98 15.58
N LYS A 177 8.99 13.43 14.68
CA LYS A 177 9.69 14.18 13.62
C LYS A 177 9.35 13.73 12.21
N GLY A 178 8.81 12.53 12.03
CA GLY A 178 8.43 11.98 10.72
C GLY A 178 9.48 11.06 10.13
N LEU A 179 9.46 10.92 8.81
CA LEU A 179 10.40 10.09 8.07
C LEU A 179 11.75 10.77 7.91
N ASP A 180 12.81 9.98 8.05
CA ASP A 180 14.16 10.37 7.66
C ASP A 180 14.68 9.38 6.63
N LYS A 181 14.89 9.87 5.41
CA LYS A 181 15.53 9.11 4.36
C LYS A 181 16.96 8.77 4.77
N VAL A 182 17.31 7.48 4.74
CA VAL A 182 18.60 6.98 5.23
C VAL A 182 19.37 6.16 4.21
N PHE A 183 18.72 5.71 3.14
CA PHE A 183 19.34 4.89 2.12
C PHE A 183 18.69 5.10 0.76
N GLU A 184 19.49 5.08 -0.30
CA GLU A 184 19.04 4.95 -1.68
C GLU A 184 19.96 3.98 -2.43
N LEU A 185 19.37 3.07 -3.19
CA LEU A 185 20.05 2.27 -4.21
C LEU A 185 19.44 2.61 -5.55
N GLU A 186 20.21 3.29 -6.40
CA GLU A 186 19.81 3.66 -7.75
C GLU A 186 20.54 2.77 -8.76
N GLU A 187 19.77 2.20 -9.68
CA GLU A 187 20.22 1.32 -10.74
C GLU A 187 19.83 1.94 -12.08
N ASP A 188 20.82 2.47 -12.80
CA ASP A 188 20.62 3.20 -14.06
C ASP A 188 21.27 2.45 -15.22
N ALA A 189 20.42 1.87 -16.08
CA ALA A 189 20.79 1.22 -17.33
C ALA A 189 20.27 1.97 -18.57
N MET A 190 19.91 3.26 -18.44
CA MET A 190 19.34 4.05 -19.56
C MET A 190 20.36 4.42 -20.65
N GLY A 191 21.66 4.28 -20.38
CA GLY A 191 22.73 4.74 -21.27
C GLY A 191 22.91 3.97 -22.58
N GLY A 192 22.06 2.98 -22.89
CA GLY A 192 22.09 2.23 -24.15
C GLY A 192 23.30 1.29 -24.35
N GLY A 193 24.10 1.06 -23.31
CA GLY A 193 25.26 0.16 -23.34
C GLY A 193 25.05 -1.09 -22.47
N ASP A 194 26.04 -1.99 -22.47
CA ASP A 194 25.98 -3.28 -21.74
C ASP A 194 26.23 -3.17 -20.23
N PHE A 195 26.06 -1.99 -19.63
CA PHE A 195 26.38 -1.73 -18.23
C PHE A 195 25.23 -1.07 -17.48
N VAL A 196 25.07 -1.45 -16.23
CA VAL A 196 24.26 -0.74 -15.24
C VAL A 196 25.16 0.08 -14.33
N LYS A 197 24.84 1.36 -14.16
CA LYS A 197 25.46 2.23 -13.17
C LYS A 197 24.67 2.12 -11.88
N VAL A 198 25.32 1.59 -10.85
CA VAL A 198 24.71 1.41 -9.52
C VAL A 198 25.28 2.47 -8.58
N THR A 199 24.41 3.33 -8.06
CA THR A 199 24.75 4.37 -7.09
C THR A 199 24.10 4.06 -5.75
N ARG A 200 24.92 3.74 -4.76
CA ARG A 200 24.50 3.51 -3.38
C ARG A 200 24.74 4.76 -2.56
N ARG A 201 23.70 5.27 -1.92
CA ARG A 201 23.75 6.42 -1.00
C ARG A 201 23.30 5.94 0.37
N GLU A 202 24.09 6.20 1.40
CA GLU A 202 23.74 5.82 2.78
C GLU A 202 24.05 6.95 3.76
N LYS A 203 23.13 7.21 4.67
CA LYS A 203 23.25 8.25 5.68
C LYS A 203 23.91 7.69 6.93
N ILE A 204 25.20 7.92 7.10
CA ILE A 204 26.00 7.49 8.25
C ILE A 204 26.33 8.71 9.12
N LYS A 205 25.93 8.69 10.40
CA LYS A 205 26.12 9.82 11.33
C LYS A 205 25.62 11.16 10.75
N ASN A 206 24.43 11.15 10.16
CA ASN A 206 23.78 12.29 9.48
C ASN A 206 24.53 12.87 8.27
N LYS A 207 25.52 12.18 7.74
CA LYS A 207 26.21 12.54 6.49
C LYS A 207 25.97 11.48 5.43
N TRP A 208 25.71 11.91 4.20
CA TRP A 208 25.54 11.00 3.07
C TRP A 208 26.90 10.53 2.56
N ILE A 209 27.05 9.22 2.49
CA ILE A 209 28.18 8.55 1.85
C ILE A 209 27.67 7.97 0.53
N ILE A 210 28.31 8.35 -0.57
CA ILE A 210 27.90 7.97 -1.93
C ILE A 210 28.98 7.08 -2.53
N LYS A 211 28.57 5.94 -3.10
CA LYS A 211 29.44 5.02 -3.82
C LYS A 211 28.79 4.67 -5.15
N THR A 212 29.50 4.88 -6.25
CA THR A 212 29.04 4.53 -7.59
C THR A 212 29.96 3.49 -8.21
N LYS A 213 29.37 2.47 -8.81
CA LYS A 213 30.07 1.43 -9.57
C LYS A 213 29.31 1.14 -10.87
N LYS A 214 30.02 0.63 -11.87
CA LYS A 214 29.42 0.10 -13.09
C LYS A 214 29.60 -1.41 -13.11
N TYR A 215 28.56 -2.12 -13.49
CA TYR A 215 28.58 -3.57 -13.65
C TYR A 215 28.10 -3.95 -15.04
N PRO A 216 28.66 -4.98 -15.69
CA PRO A 216 28.05 -5.55 -16.88
C PRO A 216 26.63 -6.04 -16.57
N ILE A 217 25.65 -5.71 -17.42
CA ILE A 217 24.23 -6.07 -17.23
C ILE A 217 24.07 -7.58 -17.04
N LYS A 218 24.77 -8.37 -17.86
CA LYS A 218 24.73 -9.84 -17.84
C LYS A 218 25.25 -10.46 -16.54
N GLU A 219 26.07 -9.73 -15.79
CA GLU A 219 26.60 -10.20 -14.50
C GLU A 219 25.74 -9.70 -13.35
N TYR A 220 25.21 -8.48 -13.45
CA TYR A 220 24.48 -7.84 -12.37
C TYR A 220 23.06 -8.39 -12.17
N TYR A 221 22.33 -8.63 -13.27
CA TYR A 221 20.97 -9.18 -13.22
C TYR A 221 20.94 -10.72 -13.36
N LYS A 222 22.07 -11.38 -13.13
CA LYS A 222 22.14 -12.83 -13.19
C LYS A 222 21.52 -13.40 -11.90
N GLU A 223 20.33 -13.98 -12.00
CA GLU A 223 19.72 -14.78 -10.93
C GLU A 223 20.55 -16.04 -10.63
#